data_AF-A0A538PI63-F1
#
_entry.id   AF-A0A538PI63-F1
#
_cell.length_a   1.000
_cell.length_b   1.000
_cell.length_c   1.000
_cell.angle_alpha   90.00
_cell.angle_beta   90.00
_cell.angle_gamma   90.00
#
_symmetry.space_group_name_H-M   'P 1'
#
loop_
_entity.id
_entity.type
_entity.pdbx_description
1 polymer ?
#
loop_
_entity_poly.entity_id
_entity_poly.type
_entity_poly.pdbx_seq_one_letter_code
_entity_poly.pdbx_strand_id
1 'polypeptide(L)'
;MTLLHLDLQVIGSAAGWQVKLVRDGAEVAEHTMARATGQGAQPAVAGGLTPAELDAVLQRIRARTCQAADPERLGTQLYAGLVAPVWPQIDAALAGIERLELGLDLHGARELAYLPWELMRGPDGYLARGLDRGGSVVEVAITRRNPRATIAFPPLRHPLRYLFVIGTALNDSVRAGAECFGVLRLIGDRIQQRIIQRPSQTELGALVEAFQPHVIHLISHGEIDPATGAASLRLYDDTIDREVTVGGD
;
A
#
# COMPACT_ATOMS: atom_id res chain seq x y z
N MET A 1 1.04 22.05 13.49
CA MET A 1 0.81 20.65 13.15
C MET A 1 0.63 19.78 14.37
N THR A 2 -0.61 19.72 14.83
CA THR A 2 -1.10 18.73 15.79
C THR A 2 -1.43 17.43 15.04
N LEU A 3 -0.86 16.31 15.51
CA LEU A 3 -0.99 14.99 14.89
C LEU A 3 -1.79 14.08 15.82
N LEU A 4 -2.78 13.38 15.27
CA LEU A 4 -3.45 12.25 15.91
C LEU A 4 -3.03 10.97 15.20
N HIS A 5 -2.44 10.04 15.94
CA HIS A 5 -2.09 8.71 15.46
C HIS A 5 -3.08 7.68 16.03
N LEU A 6 -3.68 6.88 15.15
CA LEU A 6 -4.59 5.81 15.52
C LEU A 6 -4.23 4.54 14.74
N ASP A 7 -4.28 3.40 15.41
CA ASP A 7 -4.10 2.09 14.79
C ASP A 7 -5.43 1.34 14.76
N LEU A 8 -5.75 0.73 13.62
CA LEU A 8 -6.81 -0.25 13.45
C LEU A 8 -6.15 -1.63 13.38
N GLN A 9 -6.16 -2.34 14.50
CA GLN A 9 -5.66 -3.71 14.57
C GLN A 9 -6.76 -4.69 14.15
N VAL A 10 -6.49 -5.47 13.11
CA VAL A 10 -7.45 -6.39 12.50
C VAL A 10 -6.95 -7.81 12.65
N ILE A 11 -7.61 -8.56 13.54
CA ILE A 11 -7.21 -9.91 13.94
C ILE A 11 -8.24 -10.91 13.41
N GLY A 12 -7.80 -11.92 12.66
CA GLY A 12 -8.68 -12.97 12.13
C GLY A 12 -9.31 -13.84 13.22
N SER A 13 -10.58 -14.19 13.05
CA SER A 13 -11.36 -15.09 13.91
C SER A 13 -12.31 -15.97 13.08
N ALA A 14 -12.96 -16.94 13.72
CA ALA A 14 -13.94 -17.81 13.05
C ALA A 14 -15.19 -17.06 12.54
N ALA A 15 -15.55 -15.93 13.16
CA ALA A 15 -16.75 -15.15 12.84
C ALA A 15 -16.49 -13.99 11.86
N GLY A 16 -15.22 -13.76 11.47
CA GLY A 16 -14.79 -12.58 10.72
C GLY A 16 -13.49 -12.04 11.29
N TRP A 17 -13.27 -10.74 11.21
CA TRP A 17 -12.11 -10.08 11.79
C TRP A 17 -12.51 -9.20 12.96
N GLN A 18 -11.85 -9.35 14.10
CA GLN A 18 -11.95 -8.41 15.20
C GLN A 18 -11.15 -7.18 14.84
N VAL A 19 -11.79 -6.01 14.86
CA VAL A 19 -11.15 -4.72 14.59
C VAL A 19 -11.09 -3.95 15.89
N LYS A 20 -9.90 -3.51 16.27
CA LYS A 20 -9.63 -2.72 17.48
C LYS A 20 -9.07 -1.38 17.09
N LEU A 21 -9.71 -0.31 17.54
CA LEU A 21 -9.17 1.03 17.48
C LEU A 21 -8.23 1.22 18.67
N VAL A 22 -6.96 1.45 18.40
CA VAL A 22 -5.90 1.65 19.40
C VAL A 22 -5.36 3.07 19.30
N ARG A 23 -5.21 3.72 20.45
CA ARG A 23 -4.61 5.04 20.60
C ARG A 23 -3.57 4.98 21.70
N ASP A 24 -2.35 5.42 21.42
CA ASP A 24 -1.26 5.45 22.41
C ASP A 24 -1.05 4.11 23.13
N GLY A 25 -1.27 2.99 22.40
CA GLY A 25 -1.15 1.62 22.92
C GLY A 25 -2.37 1.11 23.71
N ALA A 26 -3.40 1.93 23.93
CA ALA A 26 -4.63 1.54 24.61
C ALA A 26 -5.77 1.31 23.61
N GLU A 27 -6.56 0.24 23.83
CA GLU A 27 -7.79 -0.01 23.09
C GLU A 27 -8.86 1.02 23.47
N VAL A 28 -9.44 1.68 22.47
CA VAL A 28 -10.44 2.75 22.63
C VAL A 28 -11.83 2.28 22.20
N ALA A 29 -11.89 1.40 21.21
CA ALA A 29 -13.12 0.79 20.72
C ALA A 29 -12.80 -0.53 20.03
N GLU A 30 -13.79 -1.42 19.96
CA GLU A 30 -13.73 -2.63 19.16
C GLU A 30 -15.04 -2.91 18.43
N HIS A 31 -14.95 -3.60 17.31
CA HIS A 31 -16.08 -4.18 16.62
C HIS A 31 -15.66 -5.43 15.83
N THR A 32 -16.64 -6.22 15.41
CA THR A 32 -16.41 -7.34 14.50
C THR A 32 -16.75 -6.93 13.08
N MET A 33 -15.76 -7.00 12.19
CA MET A 33 -15.95 -6.91 10.75
C MET A 33 -16.25 -8.31 10.22
N ALA A 34 -17.49 -8.54 9.80
CA ALA A 34 -17.89 -9.85 9.27
C ALA A 34 -17.13 -10.20 7.98
N ARG A 35 -16.89 -11.50 7.77
CA ARG A 35 -16.29 -12.04 6.54
C ARG A 35 -17.36 -12.46 5.55
N ALA A 36 -17.19 -12.06 4.29
CA ALA A 36 -18.08 -12.44 3.20
C ALA A 36 -18.16 -13.97 3.06
N THR A 37 -19.36 -14.51 2.81
CA THR A 37 -19.54 -15.92 2.45
C THR A 37 -19.11 -16.14 0.99
N GLY A 38 -18.00 -16.84 0.77
CA GLY A 38 -17.45 -17.10 -0.57
C GLY A 38 -15.97 -17.49 -0.56
N GLN A 39 -15.38 -17.70 -1.75
CA GLN A 39 -13.95 -18.06 -1.90
C GLN A 39 -13.00 -16.88 -1.62
N GLY A 40 -13.51 -15.65 -1.54
CA GLY A 40 -12.74 -14.44 -1.23
C GLY A 40 -12.80 -14.08 0.26
N ALA A 41 -11.66 -13.79 0.87
CA ALA A 41 -11.58 -13.27 2.22
C ALA A 41 -11.77 -11.73 2.18
N GLN A 42 -13.03 -11.32 2.06
CA GLN A 42 -13.45 -9.91 1.88
C GLN A 42 -14.35 -9.42 3.01
N PRO A 43 -14.36 -8.10 3.30
CA PRO A 43 -15.29 -7.52 4.27
C PRO A 43 -16.74 -7.70 3.81
N ALA A 44 -17.55 -8.34 4.65
CA ALA A 44 -18.96 -8.60 4.37
C ALA A 44 -19.79 -7.31 4.35
N VAL A 45 -20.52 -7.08 3.25
CA VAL A 45 -21.84 -6.44 3.05
C VAL A 45 -22.17 -5.10 3.75
N ALA A 46 -21.29 -4.49 4.56
CA ALA A 46 -21.62 -3.28 5.32
C ALA A 46 -21.95 -2.05 4.43
N GLY A 47 -21.47 -2.02 3.18
CA GLY A 47 -21.75 -0.97 2.20
C GLY A 47 -22.71 -1.39 1.07
N GLY A 48 -23.43 -2.51 1.21
CA GLY A 48 -24.46 -2.94 0.26
C GLY A 48 -23.98 -3.68 -0.99
N LEU A 49 -22.68 -3.95 -1.13
CA LEU A 49 -22.17 -4.86 -2.17
C LEU A 49 -22.27 -6.31 -1.72
N THR A 50 -22.74 -7.18 -2.61
CA THR A 50 -22.56 -8.63 -2.44
C THR A 50 -21.08 -9.01 -2.64
N PRO A 51 -20.63 -10.17 -2.12
CA PRO A 51 -19.25 -10.63 -2.33
C PRO A 51 -18.85 -10.70 -3.81
N ALA A 52 -19.74 -11.22 -4.66
CA ALA A 52 -19.49 -11.33 -6.10
C ALA A 52 -19.37 -9.96 -6.79
N GLU A 53 -20.17 -8.98 -6.38
CA GLU A 53 -20.04 -7.61 -6.90
C GLU A 53 -18.75 -6.94 -6.44
N LEU A 54 -18.35 -7.14 -5.18
CA LEU A 54 -17.11 -6.63 -4.64
C LEU A 54 -15.90 -7.19 -5.41
N ASP A 55 -15.88 -8.50 -5.66
CA ASP A 55 -14.89 -9.16 -6.52
C ASP A 55 -14.85 -8.55 -7.92
N ALA A 56 -16.01 -8.39 -8.56
CA ALA A 56 -16.10 -7.83 -9.91
C ALA A 56 -15.61 -6.38 -9.97
N VAL A 57 -15.94 -5.55 -8.98
CA VAL A 57 -15.46 -4.16 -8.86
C VAL A 57 -13.95 -4.14 -8.68
N LEU A 58 -13.41 -4.95 -7.77
CA LEU A 58 -11.96 -5.05 -7.54
C LEU A 58 -11.21 -5.50 -8.80
N GLN A 59 -11.73 -6.50 -9.52
CA GLN A 59 -11.15 -6.96 -10.78
C GLN A 59 -11.13 -5.84 -11.83
N ARG A 60 -12.23 -5.09 -12.01
CA ARG A 60 -12.26 -3.97 -12.95
C ARG A 60 -11.27 -2.86 -12.59
N ILE A 61 -11.15 -2.52 -11.31
CA ILE A 61 -10.18 -1.53 -10.83
C ILE A 61 -8.75 -2.00 -11.11
N ARG A 62 -8.42 -3.26 -10.78
CA ARG A 62 -7.10 -3.85 -11.02
C ARG A 62 -6.77 -3.93 -12.52
N ALA A 63 -7.75 -4.28 -13.35
CA ALA A 63 -7.62 -4.34 -14.80
C ALA A 63 -7.65 -2.96 -15.48
N ARG A 64 -7.81 -1.87 -14.73
CA ARG A 64 -7.98 -0.49 -15.25
C ARG A 64 -9.16 -0.36 -16.23
N THR A 65 -10.21 -1.14 -16.03
CA THR A 65 -11.48 -1.13 -16.78
C THR A 65 -12.66 -0.68 -15.92
N CYS A 66 -12.37 0.01 -14.81
CA CYS A 66 -13.37 0.48 -13.86
C CYS A 66 -14.28 1.56 -14.46
N GLN A 67 -15.54 1.53 -14.06
CA GLN A 67 -16.52 2.58 -14.31
C GLN A 67 -16.38 3.68 -13.26
N ALA A 68 -16.91 4.88 -13.54
CA ALA A 68 -16.84 6.02 -12.62
C ALA A 68 -17.40 5.71 -11.22
N ALA A 69 -18.44 4.87 -11.12
CA ALA A 69 -19.05 4.49 -9.85
C ALA A 69 -18.28 3.40 -9.07
N ASP A 70 -17.36 2.68 -9.71
CA ASP A 70 -16.66 1.54 -9.08
C ASP A 70 -15.82 1.97 -7.86
N PRO A 71 -14.98 3.02 -7.92
CA PRO A 71 -14.21 3.47 -6.76
C PRO A 71 -15.09 3.99 -5.62
N GLU A 72 -16.24 4.60 -5.92
CA GLU A 72 -17.16 5.10 -4.90
C GLU A 72 -17.85 3.95 -4.16
N ARG A 73 -18.35 2.96 -4.90
CA ARG A 73 -18.98 1.76 -4.33
C ARG A 73 -18.00 0.97 -3.48
N LEU A 74 -16.79 0.73 -4.00
CA LEU A 74 -15.74 0.05 -3.25
C LEU A 74 -15.35 0.85 -2.01
N GLY A 75 -15.10 2.15 -2.16
CA GLY A 75 -14.70 3.02 -1.06
C GLY A 75 -15.71 3.05 0.08
N THR A 76 -16.99 3.08 -0.25
CA THR A 76 -18.10 3.04 0.72
C THR A 76 -18.13 1.70 1.44
N GLN A 77 -17.95 0.59 0.73
CA GLN A 77 -17.86 -0.76 1.32
C GLN A 77 -16.68 -0.89 2.30
N LEU A 78 -15.49 -0.39 1.92
CA LEU A 78 -14.30 -0.44 2.78
C LEU A 78 -14.48 0.42 4.04
N TYR A 79 -15.00 1.64 3.89
CA TYR A 79 -15.28 2.52 5.03
C TYR A 79 -16.31 1.91 5.97
N ALA A 80 -17.42 1.40 5.43
CA ALA A 80 -18.52 0.84 6.22
C ALA A 80 -18.07 -0.38 7.05
N GLY A 81 -17.23 -1.25 6.48
CA GLY A 81 -16.74 -2.43 7.18
C GLY A 81 -15.69 -2.12 8.26
N LEU A 82 -14.74 -1.24 7.94
CA LEU A 82 -13.55 -1.05 8.77
C LEU A 82 -13.65 0.14 9.73
N VAL A 83 -14.14 1.30 9.26
CA VAL A 83 -13.98 2.57 9.97
C VAL A 83 -15.29 3.08 10.55
N ALA A 84 -16.40 2.95 9.82
CA ALA A 84 -17.70 3.50 10.22
C ALA A 84 -18.14 3.12 11.66
N PRO A 85 -17.96 1.87 12.13
CA PRO A 85 -18.38 1.47 13.48
C PRO A 85 -17.63 2.18 14.61
N VAL A 86 -16.39 2.61 14.36
CA VAL A 86 -15.53 3.31 15.33
C VAL A 86 -15.33 4.79 15.00
N TRP A 87 -16.01 5.29 13.96
CA TRP A 87 -15.91 6.67 13.53
C TRP A 87 -16.29 7.69 14.61
N PRO A 88 -17.33 7.48 15.45
CA PRO A 88 -17.65 8.43 16.51
C PRO A 88 -16.48 8.70 17.48
N GLN A 89 -15.69 7.68 17.79
CA GLN A 89 -14.51 7.79 18.65
C GLN A 89 -13.36 8.54 17.95
N ILE A 90 -13.18 8.31 16.65
CA ILE A 90 -12.21 9.03 15.82
C ILE A 90 -12.62 10.51 15.75
N ASP A 91 -13.87 10.81 15.38
CA ASP A 91 -14.37 12.17 15.20
C ASP A 91 -14.27 13.01 16.48
N ALA A 92 -14.60 12.42 17.63
CA ALA A 92 -14.45 13.08 18.93
C ALA A 92 -12.98 13.45 19.25
N ALA A 93 -12.02 12.64 18.78
CA ALA A 93 -10.59 12.87 18.98
C ALA A 93 -9.97 13.88 18.00
N LEU A 94 -10.67 14.26 16.92
CA LEU A 94 -10.15 15.16 15.88
C LEU A 94 -10.22 16.65 16.25
N ALA A 95 -10.79 17.02 17.40
CA ALA A 95 -10.86 18.41 17.82
C ALA A 95 -9.45 19.03 17.95
N GLY A 96 -9.18 20.09 17.17
CA GLY A 96 -7.88 20.78 17.18
C GLY A 96 -6.74 20.02 16.51
N ILE A 97 -7.04 18.94 15.77
CA ILE A 97 -6.06 18.14 15.04
C ILE A 97 -5.93 18.64 13.61
N GLU A 98 -4.70 18.83 13.14
CA GLU A 98 -4.40 19.20 11.75
C GLU A 98 -4.19 17.98 10.86
N ARG A 99 -3.72 16.85 11.42
CA ARG A 99 -3.45 15.62 10.69
C ARG A 99 -3.87 14.37 11.45
N LEU A 100 -4.58 13.48 10.77
CA LEU A 100 -4.89 12.12 11.19
C LEU A 100 -3.99 11.13 10.46
N GLU A 101 -3.24 10.32 11.20
CA GLU A 101 -2.57 9.12 10.70
C GLU A 101 -3.36 7.90 11.14
N LEU A 102 -3.90 7.18 10.15
CA LEU A 102 -4.59 5.92 10.34
C LEU A 102 -3.68 4.77 9.92
N GLY A 103 -3.10 4.09 10.91
CA GLY A 103 -2.34 2.86 10.76
C GLY A 103 -3.27 1.66 10.64
N LEU A 104 -3.17 0.90 9.55
CA LEU A 104 -3.90 -0.35 9.35
C LEU A 104 -2.97 -1.51 9.67
N ASP A 105 -3.18 -2.12 10.82
CA ASP A 105 -2.45 -3.30 11.24
C ASP A 105 -3.30 -4.54 10.94
N LEU A 106 -2.92 -5.28 9.89
CA LEU A 106 -3.71 -6.39 9.35
C LEU A 106 -3.12 -7.76 9.74
N HIS A 107 -2.53 -7.84 10.94
CA HIS A 107 -1.95 -9.08 11.49
C HIS A 107 -2.99 -10.22 11.57
N GLY A 108 -2.82 -11.23 10.73
CA GLY A 108 -3.74 -12.39 10.65
C GLY A 108 -4.91 -12.22 9.67
N ALA A 109 -4.91 -11.15 8.88
CA ALA A 109 -5.88 -10.86 7.84
C ALA A 109 -5.19 -10.45 6.52
N ARG A 110 -4.21 -11.26 6.08
CA ARG A 110 -3.33 -10.92 4.94
C ARG A 110 -4.11 -10.61 3.66
N GLU A 111 -5.24 -11.27 3.45
CA GLU A 111 -6.20 -11.01 2.38
C GLU A 111 -6.63 -9.53 2.27
N LEU A 112 -6.74 -8.85 3.41
CA LEU A 112 -7.19 -7.48 3.52
C LEU A 112 -6.09 -6.50 3.10
N ALA A 113 -4.81 -6.91 3.16
CA ALA A 113 -3.68 -6.05 2.80
C ALA A 113 -3.69 -5.64 1.31
N TYR A 114 -4.38 -6.42 0.47
CA TYR A 114 -4.51 -6.21 -0.97
C TYR A 114 -5.69 -5.33 -1.37
N LEU A 115 -6.48 -4.86 -0.40
CA LEU A 115 -7.59 -3.94 -0.65
C LEU A 115 -7.05 -2.49 -0.75
N PRO A 116 -7.62 -1.66 -1.64
CA PRO A 116 -7.19 -0.28 -1.83
C PRO A 116 -7.83 0.61 -0.75
N TRP A 117 -7.34 0.50 0.48
CA TRP A 117 -7.86 1.25 1.64
C TRP A 117 -7.83 2.77 1.46
N GLU A 118 -6.96 3.26 0.58
CA GLU A 118 -6.88 4.66 0.19
C GLU A 118 -8.16 5.16 -0.51
N LEU A 119 -9.00 4.25 -1.03
CA LEU A 119 -10.31 4.56 -1.59
C LEU A 119 -11.41 4.67 -0.54
N MET A 120 -11.15 4.46 0.76
CA MET A 120 -12.18 4.57 1.80
C MET A 120 -12.95 5.90 1.68
N ARG A 121 -14.27 5.78 1.60
CA ARG A 121 -15.18 6.90 1.36
C ARG A 121 -16.22 6.95 2.48
N GLY A 122 -16.11 7.97 3.33
CA GLY A 122 -17.11 8.30 4.33
C GLY A 122 -18.29 9.07 3.72
N PRO A 123 -19.22 9.55 4.58
CA PRO A 123 -20.36 10.37 4.14
C PRO A 123 -19.92 11.60 3.33
N ASP A 124 -18.87 12.28 3.79
CA ASP A 124 -18.38 13.54 3.23
C ASP A 124 -17.40 13.38 2.04
N GLY A 125 -17.12 12.13 1.65
CA GLY A 125 -16.24 11.81 0.52
C GLY A 125 -15.05 10.93 0.91
N TYR A 126 -14.02 10.93 0.07
CA TYR A 126 -12.82 10.12 0.28
C TYR A 126 -12.02 10.62 1.47
N LEU A 127 -11.69 9.74 2.41
CA LEU A 127 -10.89 10.11 3.57
C LEU A 127 -9.52 10.67 3.14
N ALA A 128 -8.89 10.08 2.13
CA ALA A 128 -7.60 10.51 1.59
C ALA A 128 -7.60 11.93 0.99
N ARG A 129 -8.77 12.54 0.75
CA ARG A 129 -8.88 13.96 0.34
C ARG A 129 -8.70 14.92 1.53
N GLY A 130 -8.74 14.40 2.75
CA GLY A 130 -8.84 15.18 3.98
C GLY A 130 -10.30 15.37 4.41
N LEU A 131 -10.49 15.74 5.67
CA LEU A 131 -11.80 15.95 6.29
C LEU A 131 -12.07 17.45 6.41
N ASP A 132 -13.13 17.93 5.77
CA ASP A 132 -13.56 19.32 5.91
C ASP A 132 -14.24 19.53 7.28
N ARG A 133 -13.74 20.51 8.04
CA ARG A 133 -14.25 20.87 9.37
C ARG A 133 -14.73 22.31 9.42
N GLY A 134 -15.30 22.82 8.32
CA GLY A 134 -16.02 24.11 8.31
C GLY A 134 -15.10 25.31 8.58
N GLY A 135 -13.88 25.27 8.05
CA GLY A 135 -12.87 26.32 8.24
C GLY A 135 -11.43 25.80 8.30
N SER A 136 -11.25 24.49 8.38
CA SER A 136 -9.96 23.81 8.26
C SER A 136 -10.15 22.45 7.60
N VAL A 137 -9.09 21.92 7.00
CA VAL A 137 -9.04 20.56 6.47
C VAL A 137 -8.09 19.75 7.34
N VAL A 138 -8.57 18.64 7.89
CA VAL A 138 -7.70 17.67 8.55
C VAL A 138 -7.09 16.78 7.47
N GLU A 139 -5.77 16.79 7.33
CA GLU A 139 -5.08 15.86 6.43
C GLU A 139 -5.22 14.44 6.94
N VAL A 140 -5.51 13.48 6.05
CA VAL A 140 -5.60 12.06 6.43
C VAL A 140 -4.54 11.26 5.68
N ALA A 141 -3.67 10.59 6.42
CA ALA A 141 -2.74 9.62 5.89
C ALA A 141 -3.18 8.21 6.29
N ILE A 142 -3.36 7.34 5.30
CA ILE A 142 -3.70 5.93 5.52
C ILE A 142 -2.44 5.12 5.24
N THR A 143 -1.97 4.36 6.23
CA THR A 143 -0.76 3.55 6.10
C THR A 143 -1.06 2.10 6.43
N ARG A 144 -0.60 1.17 5.60
CA ARG A 144 -0.63 -0.27 5.92
C ARG A 144 0.63 -0.62 6.70
N ARG A 145 0.48 -1.20 7.88
CA ARG A 145 1.57 -1.71 8.70
C ARG A 145 1.74 -3.19 8.39
N ASN A 146 2.83 -3.52 7.71
CA ASN A 146 3.26 -4.90 7.60
C ASN A 146 4.20 -5.21 8.78
N PRO A 147 4.09 -6.38 9.41
CA PRO A 147 5.07 -6.83 10.38
C PRO A 147 6.40 -6.96 9.62
N ARG A 148 7.27 -5.98 9.77
CA ARG A 148 8.67 -6.12 9.37
C ARG A 148 9.43 -6.51 10.62
N ALA A 149 10.40 -7.42 10.46
CA ALA A 149 11.49 -7.52 11.41
C ALA A 149 11.99 -6.09 11.67
N THR A 150 12.16 -5.74 12.94
CA THR A 150 12.66 -4.41 13.34
C THR A 150 14.12 -4.32 12.93
N ILE A 151 14.36 -4.05 11.66
CA ILE A 151 15.71 -3.83 11.14
C ILE A 151 16.07 -2.42 11.56
N ALA A 152 17.04 -2.31 12.46
CA ALA A 152 17.63 -1.02 12.80
C ALA A 152 18.40 -0.51 11.57
N PHE A 153 17.82 0.45 10.86
CA PHE A 153 18.53 1.13 9.79
C PHE A 153 19.43 2.20 10.39
N PRO A 154 20.73 2.27 10.02
CA PRO A 154 21.57 3.38 10.41
C PRO A 154 21.00 4.70 9.86
N PRO A 155 21.20 5.84 10.53
CA PRO A 155 20.78 7.13 10.03
C PRO A 155 21.31 7.38 8.62
N LEU A 156 20.44 7.83 7.72
CA LEU A 156 20.83 8.18 6.36
C LEU A 156 21.81 9.35 6.37
N ARG A 157 22.96 9.19 5.68
CA ARG A 157 23.99 10.23 5.57
C ARG A 157 24.00 10.82 4.17
N HIS A 158 24.17 12.14 4.07
CA HIS A 158 24.34 12.83 2.78
C HIS A 158 25.78 12.73 2.26
N PRO A 159 25.99 12.70 0.93
CA PRO A 159 24.95 12.57 -0.10
C PRO A 159 24.32 11.16 -0.09
N LEU A 160 23.02 11.05 -0.39
CA LEU A 160 22.40 9.74 -0.43
C LEU A 160 22.90 8.95 -1.63
N ARG A 161 23.33 7.70 -1.44
CA ARG A 161 23.64 6.78 -2.52
C ARG A 161 22.35 6.16 -3.05
N TYR A 162 22.00 6.49 -4.28
CA TYR A 162 20.75 6.11 -4.91
C TYR A 162 21.03 5.22 -6.13
N LEU A 163 20.56 3.97 -6.10
CA LEU A 163 20.70 3.03 -7.20
C LEU A 163 19.37 2.88 -7.94
N PHE A 164 19.32 3.33 -9.19
CA PHE A 164 18.22 3.06 -10.10
C PHE A 164 18.49 1.76 -10.84
N VAL A 165 17.54 0.83 -10.75
CA VAL A 165 17.57 -0.46 -11.44
C VAL A 165 16.40 -0.52 -12.39
N ILE A 166 16.68 -0.54 -13.70
CA ILE A 166 15.66 -0.67 -14.73
C ILE A 166 15.68 -2.12 -15.19
N GLY A 167 14.74 -2.93 -14.72
CA GLY A 167 14.68 -4.37 -15.01
C GLY A 167 14.28 -4.71 -16.45
N THR A 168 13.74 -3.74 -17.20
CA THR A 168 13.23 -3.92 -18.56
C THR A 168 14.06 -3.18 -19.60
N ALA A 169 13.79 -3.41 -20.88
CA ALA A 169 14.39 -2.62 -21.95
C ALA A 169 13.86 -1.17 -21.96
N LEU A 170 14.70 -0.18 -22.29
CA LEU A 170 14.31 1.25 -22.30
C LEU A 170 13.18 1.60 -23.27
N ASN A 171 12.98 0.78 -24.32
CA ASN A 171 11.91 0.89 -25.29
C ASN A 171 10.62 0.15 -24.89
N ASP A 172 10.58 -0.45 -23.71
CA ASP A 172 9.40 -1.07 -23.17
C ASP A 172 8.35 -0.01 -22.78
N SER A 173 7.09 -0.44 -22.79
CA SER A 173 5.88 0.28 -22.41
C SER A 173 5.98 1.07 -21.09
N VAL A 174 6.86 0.63 -20.18
CA VAL A 174 7.01 1.19 -18.83
C VAL A 174 7.64 2.60 -18.81
N ARG A 175 8.24 3.08 -19.92
CA ARG A 175 8.89 4.41 -19.99
C ARG A 175 9.83 4.68 -18.79
N ALA A 176 10.50 3.64 -18.29
CA ALA A 176 11.30 3.66 -17.06
C ALA A 176 12.37 4.78 -17.05
N GLY A 177 12.92 5.11 -18.23
CA GLY A 177 13.84 6.23 -18.37
C GLY A 177 13.21 7.59 -18.00
N ALA A 178 11.96 7.85 -18.41
CA ALA A 178 11.29 9.12 -18.11
C ALA A 178 11.00 9.27 -16.61
N GLU A 179 10.63 8.18 -15.93
CA GLU A 179 10.44 8.17 -14.47
C GLU A 179 11.75 8.43 -13.73
N CYS A 180 12.83 7.72 -14.10
CA CYS A 180 14.17 7.92 -13.55
C CYS A 180 14.63 9.37 -13.71
N PHE A 181 14.56 9.94 -14.91
CA PHE A 181 14.96 11.34 -15.15
C PHE A 181 14.06 12.35 -14.44
N GLY A 182 12.77 12.06 -14.28
CA GLY A 182 11.85 12.89 -13.50
C GLY A 182 12.28 13.00 -12.04
N VAL A 183 12.60 11.86 -11.41
CA VAL A 183 13.09 11.82 -10.02
C VAL A 183 14.44 12.52 -9.90
N LEU A 184 15.38 12.24 -10.81
CA LEU A 184 16.70 12.86 -10.80
C LEU A 184 16.62 14.39 -10.93
N ARG A 185 15.68 14.90 -11.74
CA ARG A 185 15.45 16.34 -11.89
C ARG A 185 14.94 17.00 -10.61
N LEU A 186 14.15 16.29 -9.80
CA LEU A 186 13.61 16.79 -8.54
C LEU A 186 14.64 16.75 -7.40
N ILE A 187 15.44 15.68 -7.34
CA ILE A 187 16.40 15.46 -6.26
C ILE A 187 17.73 16.20 -6.52
N GLY A 188 18.11 16.34 -7.79
CA GLY A 188 19.28 17.09 -8.20
C GLY A 188 20.60 16.49 -7.73
N ASP A 189 21.55 17.35 -7.38
CA ASP A 189 22.92 17.04 -6.96
C ASP A 189 23.05 16.54 -5.50
N ARG A 190 21.92 16.37 -4.80
CA ARG A 190 21.87 15.94 -3.39
C ARG A 190 22.13 14.44 -3.19
N ILE A 191 22.30 13.71 -4.28
CA ILE A 191 22.50 12.27 -4.31
C ILE A 191 23.72 11.89 -5.13
N GLN A 192 24.38 10.82 -4.72
CA GLN A 192 25.29 10.07 -5.57
C GLN A 192 24.46 8.99 -6.24
N GLN A 193 24.34 9.03 -7.57
CA GLN A 193 23.47 8.11 -8.30
C GLN A 193 24.24 7.08 -9.14
N ARG A 194 23.66 5.89 -9.27
CA ARG A 194 24.00 4.90 -10.28
C ARG A 194 22.72 4.46 -10.97
N ILE A 195 22.78 4.27 -12.28
CA ILE A 195 21.66 3.75 -13.08
C ILE A 195 22.19 2.51 -13.78
N ILE A 196 21.51 1.39 -13.58
CA ILE A 196 21.80 0.14 -14.28
C ILE A 196 20.54 -0.34 -14.98
N GLN A 197 20.71 -0.84 -16.20
CA GLN A 197 19.64 -1.33 -17.05
C GLN A 197 19.85 -2.83 -17.29
N ARG A 198 18.76 -3.60 -17.11
CA ARG A 198 18.69 -5.05 -17.23
C ARG A 198 19.87 -5.77 -16.55
N PRO A 199 20.22 -5.43 -15.29
CA PRO A 199 21.27 -6.20 -14.63
C PRO A 199 20.84 -7.64 -14.43
N SER A 200 21.79 -8.56 -14.52
CA SER A 200 21.60 -9.88 -13.94
C SER A 200 21.52 -9.80 -12.41
N GLN A 201 21.01 -10.86 -11.77
CA GLN A 201 20.99 -10.91 -10.30
C GLN A 201 22.41 -10.81 -9.70
N THR A 202 23.38 -11.44 -10.36
CA THR A 202 24.80 -11.40 -9.97
C THR A 202 25.35 -9.99 -10.09
N GLU A 203 25.10 -9.30 -11.21
CA GLU A 203 25.53 -7.92 -11.41
C GLU A 203 24.89 -6.95 -10.41
N LEU A 204 23.59 -7.13 -10.14
CA LEU A 204 22.88 -6.33 -9.16
C LEU A 204 23.45 -6.55 -7.75
N GLY A 205 23.70 -7.81 -7.36
CA GLY A 205 24.32 -8.16 -6.10
C GLY A 205 25.69 -7.51 -5.93
N ALA A 206 26.58 -7.70 -6.92
CA ALA A 206 27.91 -7.09 -6.92
C ALA A 206 27.85 -5.55 -6.85
N LEU A 207 26.90 -4.92 -7.55
CA LEU A 207 26.72 -3.48 -7.52
C LEU A 207 26.20 -3.00 -6.16
N VAL A 208 25.27 -3.71 -5.53
CA VAL A 208 24.78 -3.39 -4.19
C VAL A 208 25.92 -3.50 -3.17
N GLU A 209 26.73 -4.54 -3.25
CA GLU A 209 27.90 -4.72 -2.38
C GLU A 209 28.93 -3.59 -2.54
N ALA A 210 29.28 -3.25 -3.78
CA ALA A 210 30.31 -2.24 -4.06
C ALA A 210 29.82 -0.80 -3.83
N PHE A 211 28.57 -0.51 -4.19
CA PHE A 211 28.01 0.84 -4.11
C PHE A 211 27.35 1.13 -2.75
N GLN A 212 26.93 0.11 -2.02
CA GLN A 212 26.23 0.23 -0.73
C GLN A 212 25.07 1.24 -0.80
N PRO A 213 24.10 1.10 -1.72
CA PRO A 213 23.03 2.10 -1.88
C PRO A 213 22.23 2.28 -0.59
N HIS A 214 21.87 3.52 -0.28
CA HIS A 214 20.88 3.82 0.74
C HIS A 214 19.45 3.59 0.22
N VAL A 215 19.23 3.82 -1.07
CA VAL A 215 17.96 3.62 -1.74
C VAL A 215 18.19 2.83 -3.02
N ILE A 216 17.41 1.77 -3.20
CA ILE A 216 17.31 1.04 -4.47
C ILE A 216 15.92 1.32 -5.05
N HIS A 217 15.87 1.91 -6.23
CA HIS A 217 14.64 2.14 -6.97
C HIS A 217 14.60 1.18 -8.15
N LEU A 218 13.82 0.12 -8.00
CA LEU A 218 13.63 -0.90 -9.01
C LEU A 218 12.38 -0.62 -9.83
N ILE A 219 12.55 -0.49 -11.14
CA ILE A 219 11.49 -0.32 -12.13
C ILE A 219 11.49 -1.57 -13.01
N SER A 220 10.53 -2.47 -12.80
CA SER A 220 10.42 -3.72 -13.55
C SER A 220 8.95 -4.12 -13.74
N HIS A 221 8.70 -5.09 -14.61
CA HIS A 221 7.42 -5.79 -14.59
C HIS A 221 7.30 -6.62 -13.32
N GLY A 222 6.09 -6.70 -12.80
CA GLY A 222 5.72 -7.61 -11.73
C GLY A 222 4.69 -8.61 -12.24
N GLU A 223 4.76 -9.82 -11.72
CA GLU A 223 3.75 -10.85 -11.92
C GLU A 223 3.19 -11.32 -10.59
N ILE A 224 1.95 -11.76 -10.62
CA ILE A 224 1.32 -12.48 -9.51
C ILE A 224 1.00 -13.86 -10.05
N ASP A 225 1.56 -14.90 -9.44
CA ASP A 225 1.20 -16.27 -9.75
C ASP A 225 -0.27 -16.48 -9.37
N PRO A 226 -1.16 -16.82 -10.32
CA PRO A 226 -2.58 -16.97 -10.06
C PRO A 226 -2.91 -18.17 -9.15
N ALA A 227 -2.04 -19.18 -9.08
CA ALA A 227 -2.25 -20.37 -8.26
C ALA A 227 -1.84 -20.15 -6.79
N THR A 228 -0.72 -19.47 -6.56
CA THR A 228 -0.15 -19.26 -5.22
C THR A 228 -0.44 -17.87 -4.65
N GLY A 229 -0.78 -16.90 -5.51
CA GLY A 229 -0.86 -15.48 -5.14
C GLY A 229 0.50 -14.84 -4.88
N ALA A 230 1.61 -15.55 -5.13
CA ALA A 230 2.95 -15.06 -4.91
C ALA A 230 3.27 -13.92 -5.89
N ALA A 231 3.76 -12.81 -5.37
CA ALA A 231 4.22 -11.69 -6.17
C ALA A 231 5.69 -11.87 -6.51
N SER A 232 6.04 -11.56 -7.74
CA SER A 232 7.37 -11.74 -8.29
C SER A 232 7.71 -10.61 -9.26
N LEU A 233 8.99 -10.37 -9.47
CA LEU A 233 9.50 -9.34 -10.36
C LEU A 233 10.21 -10.00 -11.52
N ARG A 234 9.99 -9.50 -12.73
CA ARG A 234 10.78 -9.91 -13.89
C ARG A 234 12.13 -9.20 -13.86
N LEU A 235 13.20 -9.97 -13.74
CA LEU A 235 14.58 -9.51 -13.83
C LEU A 235 15.30 -10.28 -14.93
N TYR A 236 16.35 -9.69 -15.50
CA TYR A 236 17.14 -10.36 -16.52
C TYR A 236 18.02 -11.44 -15.89
N ASP A 237 18.15 -12.58 -16.58
CA ASP A 237 19.05 -13.67 -16.22
C ASP A 237 20.07 -13.85 -17.34
N ASP A 238 21.33 -13.64 -17.00
CA ASP A 238 22.48 -13.74 -17.90
C ASP A 238 22.86 -15.19 -18.23
N THR A 239 22.45 -16.16 -17.41
CA THR A 239 22.74 -17.58 -17.65
C THR A 239 21.92 -18.18 -18.78
N ILE A 240 20.73 -17.59 -19.03
CA ILE A 240 19.76 -18.06 -20.03
C ILE A 240 19.35 -16.97 -21.03
N ASP A 241 19.98 -15.80 -20.96
CA ASP A 241 19.78 -14.63 -21.85
C ASP A 241 18.29 -14.26 -22.03
N ARG A 242 17.54 -14.22 -20.93
CA ARG A 242 16.12 -13.84 -20.94
C ARG A 242 15.65 -13.32 -19.59
N GLU A 243 14.49 -12.68 -19.58
CA GLU A 243 13.82 -12.30 -18.34
C GLU A 243 13.30 -13.54 -17.61
N VAL A 244 13.53 -13.57 -16.30
CA VAL A 244 13.04 -14.58 -15.37
C VAL A 244 12.27 -13.94 -14.24
N THR A 245 11.36 -14.71 -13.68
CA THR A 245 10.52 -14.29 -12.58
C THR A 245 11.21 -14.58 -11.26
N VAL A 246 11.45 -13.54 -10.46
CA VAL A 246 12.18 -13.59 -9.17
C VAL A 246 11.22 -13.17 -8.06
N GLY A 247 10.85 -14.09 -7.17
CA GLY A 247 9.87 -13.88 -6.10
C GLY A 247 9.77 -15.10 -5.19
N GLY A 248 9.32 -14.89 -3.94
CA GLY A 248 9.45 -15.87 -2.86
C GLY A 248 8.45 -17.03 -2.90
N ASP A 249 8.94 -18.19 -2.46
CA ASP A 249 8.14 -19.34 -2.00
C ASP A 249 7.24 -18.97 -0.80
#